data_AF-A0A9Q0I1B7-F1
#
_entry.id   AF-A0A9Q0I1B7-F1
#
_cell.length_a   1.000
_cell.length_b   1.000
_cell.length_c   1.000
_cell.angle_alpha   90.00
_cell.angle_beta   90.00
_cell.angle_gamma   90.00
#
_symmetry.space_group_name_H-M   'P 1'
#
loop_
_entity.id
_entity.type
_entity.pdbx_description
1 polymer ?
#
loop_
_entity_poly.entity_id
_entity_poly.type
_entity_poly.pdbx_seq_one_letter_code
_entity_poly.pdbx_strand_id
1 'polypeptide(L)'
;MATRNLRHEAKKDDGPVDGATMTRLMDELKLAFTAEFRTFAASLEYRLDGIQLAVTDHTQRLASVEDCLNTWSGRMVELEARCTSQDEVIGKLKTKLNDVESRSRRSNIRILGLDESLHSDHPSVFFAEILVEIMGKDVLPEPAELDRCQHPNRRPAPGLEQ
;
A
#
# COMPACT_ATOMS: atom_id res chain seq x y z
N MET A 1 -37.56 -68.17 6.66
CA MET A 1 -37.27 -69.58 6.31
C MET A 1 -35.85 -69.90 6.75
N ALA A 2 -35.73 -70.99 7.53
CA ALA A 2 -34.52 -71.75 7.87
C ALA A 2 -33.30 -71.04 8.50
N THR A 3 -33.36 -70.88 9.82
CA THR A 3 -32.21 -70.76 10.73
C THR A 3 -31.39 -72.07 10.74
N ARG A 4 -30.11 -72.03 10.36
CA ARG A 4 -29.18 -73.15 10.57
C ARG A 4 -28.26 -72.80 11.74
N ASN A 5 -28.70 -73.15 12.95
CA ASN A 5 -27.90 -73.17 14.16
C ASN A 5 -26.76 -74.20 14.00
N LEU A 6 -25.54 -73.73 13.75
CA LEU A 6 -24.34 -74.52 13.93
C LEU A 6 -23.95 -74.43 15.41
N ARG A 7 -24.48 -75.39 16.17
CA ARG A 7 -24.11 -75.66 17.56
C ARG A 7 -22.62 -76.04 17.57
N HIS A 8 -21.76 -75.09 17.94
CA HIS A 8 -20.37 -75.40 18.24
C HIS A 8 -20.38 -76.26 19.52
N GLU A 9 -20.13 -77.56 19.35
CA GLU A 9 -19.82 -78.47 20.44
C GLU A 9 -18.56 -77.96 21.13
N ALA A 10 -18.74 -77.28 22.26
CA ALA A 10 -17.66 -76.98 23.18
C ALA A 10 -17.20 -78.29 23.80
N LYS A 11 -16.25 -78.97 23.15
CA LYS A 11 -15.41 -79.97 23.80
C LYS A 11 -14.69 -79.26 24.95
N LYS A 12 -15.23 -79.43 26.15
CA LYS A 12 -14.58 -79.03 27.39
C LYS A 12 -13.49 -80.06 27.67
N ASP A 13 -12.33 -79.82 27.07
CA ASP A 13 -11.12 -80.59 27.33
C ASP A 13 -10.53 -80.07 28.66
N ASP A 14 -11.13 -80.49 29.78
CA ASP A 14 -10.65 -80.22 31.14
C ASP A 14 -9.44 -81.14 31.46
N GLY A 15 -8.42 -81.12 30.61
CA GLY A 15 -7.08 -81.63 30.95
C GLY A 15 -6.38 -80.65 31.90
N PRO A 16 -5.45 -81.09 32.77
CA PRO A 16 -4.74 -80.17 33.66
C PRO A 16 -4.03 -79.13 32.79
N VAL A 17 -4.38 -77.85 32.95
CA VAL A 17 -3.61 -76.76 32.36
C VAL A 17 -2.24 -76.83 33.02
N ASP A 18 -1.30 -77.47 32.33
CA ASP A 18 0.06 -77.61 32.79
C ASP A 18 0.64 -76.21 33.03
N GLY A 19 1.23 -75.99 34.20
CA GLY A 19 1.75 -74.68 34.61
C GLY A 19 2.74 -74.10 33.61
N ALA A 20 3.46 -74.97 32.88
CA ALA A 20 4.35 -74.59 31.80
C ALA A 20 3.63 -73.91 30.61
N THR A 21 2.40 -74.32 30.31
CA THR A 21 1.58 -73.72 29.24
C THR A 21 1.11 -72.31 29.62
N MET A 22 0.70 -72.12 30.88
CA MET A 22 0.28 -70.81 31.38
C MET A 22 1.44 -69.82 31.43
N THR A 23 2.62 -70.27 31.89
CA THR A 23 3.83 -69.42 31.88
C THR A 23 4.21 -69.01 30.47
N ARG A 24 4.11 -69.93 29.51
CA ARG A 24 4.41 -69.65 28.10
C ARG A 24 3.46 -68.61 27.50
N LEU A 25 2.15 -68.71 27.75
CA LEU A 25 1.17 -67.72 27.27
C LEU A 25 1.40 -66.34 27.91
N MET A 26 1.77 -66.29 29.19
CA MET A 26 2.10 -65.04 29.87
C MET A 26 3.36 -64.40 29.29
N ASP A 27 4.36 -65.20 28.94
CA ASP A 27 5.59 -64.70 28.31
C ASP A 27 5.35 -64.26 26.87
N GLU A 28 4.52 -64.97 26.11
CA GLU A 28 4.07 -64.56 24.77
C GLU A 28 3.27 -63.23 24.83
N LEU A 29 2.37 -63.07 25.80
CA LEU A 29 1.58 -61.83 25.97
C LEU A 29 2.45 -60.65 26.40
N LYS A 30 3.39 -60.85 27.33
CA LYS A 30 4.38 -59.82 27.69
C LYS A 30 5.23 -59.43 26.48
N LEU A 31 5.67 -60.39 25.69
CA LEU A 31 6.46 -60.13 24.49
C LEU A 31 5.66 -59.30 23.48
N ALA A 32 4.42 -59.69 23.19
CA ALA A 32 3.54 -58.95 22.29
C ALA A 32 3.28 -57.51 22.78
N PHE A 33 2.97 -57.35 24.07
CA PHE A 33 2.74 -56.03 24.66
C PHE A 33 3.98 -55.14 24.60
N THR A 34 5.16 -55.67 24.93
CA THR A 34 6.42 -54.90 24.83
C THR A 34 6.76 -54.53 23.39
N ALA A 35 6.41 -55.38 22.41
CA ALA A 35 6.58 -55.08 21.00
C ALA A 35 5.66 -53.93 20.55
N GLU A 36 4.37 -53.98 20.90
CA GLU A 36 3.42 -52.89 20.60
C GLU A 36 3.78 -51.58 21.29
N PHE A 37 4.25 -51.64 22.54
CA PHE A 37 4.70 -50.44 23.23
C PHE A 37 5.93 -49.82 22.56
N ARG A 38 6.87 -50.63 22.08
CA ARG A 38 8.03 -50.15 21.32
C ARG A 38 7.64 -49.51 20.00
N THR A 39 6.68 -50.08 19.26
CA THR A 39 6.22 -49.49 17.99
C THR A 39 5.47 -48.18 18.25
N PHE A 40 4.67 -48.10 19.33
CA PHE A 40 4.03 -46.86 19.74
C PHE A 40 5.03 -45.78 20.14
N ALA A 41 6.05 -46.13 20.93
CA ALA A 41 7.13 -45.22 21.32
C ALA A 41 7.88 -44.67 20.09
N ALA A 42 8.27 -45.55 19.15
CA ALA A 42 8.90 -45.13 17.90
C ALA A 42 8.00 -44.20 17.05
N SER A 43 6.68 -44.47 17.03
CA SER A 43 5.72 -43.60 16.35
C SER A 43 5.56 -42.23 17.03
N LEU A 44 5.67 -42.16 18.35
CA LEU A 44 5.68 -40.89 19.08
C LEU A 44 6.96 -40.11 18.79
N GLU A 45 8.12 -40.75 18.85
CA GLU A 45 9.42 -40.13 18.53
C GLU A 45 9.40 -39.54 17.12
N TYR A 46 8.93 -40.31 16.12
CA TYR A 46 8.82 -39.84 14.75
C TYR A 46 7.91 -38.60 14.60
N ARG A 47 6.78 -38.58 15.31
CA ARG A 47 5.87 -37.42 15.29
C ARG A 47 6.47 -36.22 16.01
N LEU A 48 7.18 -36.45 17.11
CA LEU A 48 7.88 -35.41 17.87
C LEU A 48 8.97 -34.77 17.01
N ASP A 49 9.78 -35.57 16.33
CA ASP A 49 10.80 -35.10 15.39
C ASP A 49 10.18 -34.29 14.25
N GLY A 50 9.05 -34.74 13.72
CA GLY A 50 8.29 -34.00 12.70
C GLY A 50 7.80 -32.63 13.20
N ILE A 51 7.29 -32.57 14.43
CA ILE A 51 6.87 -31.31 15.06
C ILE A 51 8.08 -30.41 15.30
N GLN A 52 9.18 -30.96 15.81
CA GLN A 52 10.42 -30.23 16.05
C GLN A 52 10.91 -29.57 14.75
N LEU A 53 10.93 -30.32 13.66
CA LEU A 53 11.32 -29.81 12.35
C LEU A 53 10.39 -28.69 11.87
N ALA A 54 9.07 -28.89 11.97
CA ALA A 54 8.09 -27.88 11.57
C ALA A 54 8.23 -26.58 12.40
N VAL A 55 8.47 -26.70 13.71
CA VAL A 55 8.70 -25.54 14.59
C VAL A 55 9.97 -24.80 14.20
N THR A 56 11.05 -25.50 13.87
CA THR A 56 12.29 -24.86 13.42
C THR A 56 12.11 -24.13 12.08
N ASP A 57 11.42 -24.73 11.11
CA ASP A 57 11.07 -24.09 9.84
C ASP A 57 10.25 -22.82 10.06
N HIS A 58 9.20 -22.91 10.89
CA HIS A 58 8.34 -21.77 11.17
C HIS A 58 9.08 -20.65 11.89
N THR A 59 10.00 -20.99 12.81
CA THR A 59 10.85 -20.01 13.49
C THR A 59 11.73 -19.27 12.49
N GLN A 60 12.34 -19.98 11.53
CA GLN A 60 13.15 -19.36 10.49
C GLN A 60 12.32 -18.46 9.55
N ARG A 61 11.12 -18.91 9.16
CA ARG A 61 10.22 -18.12 8.33
C ARG A 61 9.73 -16.86 9.04
N LEU A 62 9.45 -16.94 10.34
CA LEU A 62 9.06 -15.79 11.15
C LEU A 62 10.20 -14.76 11.21
N ALA A 63 11.43 -15.19 11.51
CA ALA A 63 12.58 -14.29 11.51
C ALA A 63 12.77 -13.59 10.15
N SER A 64 12.60 -14.33 9.05
CA SER A 64 12.68 -13.77 7.70
C SER A 64 11.59 -12.71 7.43
N VAL A 65 10.37 -12.94 7.92
CA VAL A 65 9.26 -11.99 7.80
C VAL A 65 9.51 -10.74 8.65
N GLU A 66 10.01 -10.90 9.87
CA GLU A 66 10.36 -9.80 10.76
C GLU A 66 11.44 -8.89 10.15
N ASP A 67 12.50 -9.48 9.58
CA ASP A 67 13.56 -8.72 8.89
C ASP A 67 13.02 -7.96 7.66
N CYS A 68 12.18 -8.61 6.86
CA CYS A 68 11.51 -7.96 5.74
C CYS A 68 10.64 -6.80 6.23
N LEU A 69 9.85 -7.01 7.28
CA LEU A 69 8.96 -6.00 7.83
C LEU A 69 9.75 -4.79 8.36
N ASN A 70 10.84 -5.02 9.07
CA ASN A 70 11.74 -3.96 9.55
C ASN A 70 12.32 -3.15 8.38
N THR A 71 12.75 -3.83 7.31
CA THR A 71 13.26 -3.18 6.10
C THR A 71 12.19 -2.32 5.43
N TRP A 72 10.98 -2.85 5.27
CA TRP A 72 9.86 -2.11 4.68
C TRP A 72 9.40 -0.93 5.55
N SER A 73 9.37 -1.11 6.87
CA SER A 73 9.06 -0.03 7.81
C SER A 73 10.09 1.10 7.72
N GLY A 74 11.39 0.78 7.68
CA GLY A 74 12.45 1.78 7.48
C GLY A 74 12.30 2.54 6.14
N ARG A 75 12.02 1.82 5.05
CA ARG A 75 11.77 2.44 3.74
C ARG A 75 10.52 3.33 3.72
N MET A 76 9.47 2.95 4.45
CA MET A 76 8.25 3.75 4.57
C MET A 76 8.53 5.07 5.29
N VAL A 77 9.26 5.04 6.40
CA VAL A 77 9.68 6.24 7.13
C VAL A 77 10.53 7.16 6.24
N GLU A 78 11.47 6.61 5.47
CA GLU A 78 12.27 7.41 4.53
C GLU A 78 11.41 8.06 3.43
N LEU A 79 10.42 7.32 2.91
CA LEU A 79 9.47 7.82 1.92
C LEU A 79 8.62 8.96 2.48
N GLU A 80 8.09 8.82 3.69
CA GLU A 80 7.32 9.85 4.38
C GLU A 80 8.16 11.12 4.60
N ALA A 81 9.42 10.97 5.03
CA ALA A 81 10.36 12.09 5.17
C ALA A 81 10.63 12.80 3.83
N ARG A 82 10.72 12.04 2.73
CA ARG A 82 10.89 12.63 1.39
C ARG A 82 9.64 13.36 0.92
N CYS A 83 8.45 12.80 1.13
CA CYS A 83 7.19 13.45 0.76
C CYS A 83 7.00 14.77 1.51
N THR A 84 7.21 14.78 2.82
CA THR A 84 7.14 16.01 3.64
C THR A 84 8.15 17.06 3.17
N SER A 85 9.39 16.67 2.88
CA SER A 85 10.40 17.57 2.30
C SER A 85 9.98 18.14 0.94
N GLN A 86 9.40 17.30 0.07
CA GLN A 86 8.89 17.73 -1.23
C GLN A 86 7.74 18.72 -1.09
N ASP A 87 6.80 18.48 -0.17
CA ASP A 87 5.68 19.38 0.08
C ASP A 87 6.15 20.76 0.56
N GLU A 88 7.17 20.82 1.41
CA GLU A 88 7.79 22.08 1.82
C GLU A 88 8.43 22.83 0.64
N VAL A 89 9.16 22.13 -0.22
CA VAL A 89 9.79 22.72 -1.41
C VAL A 89 8.73 23.22 -2.37
N ILE A 90 7.67 22.44 -2.62
CA ILE A 90 6.53 22.84 -3.45
C ILE A 90 5.87 24.10 -2.85
N GLY A 91 5.67 24.15 -1.53
CA GLY A 91 5.14 25.33 -0.85
C GLY A 91 6.00 26.58 -1.09
N LYS A 92 7.31 26.47 -0.88
CA LYS A 92 8.29 27.56 -1.13
C LYS A 92 8.27 28.01 -2.58
N LEU A 93 8.24 27.07 -3.53
CA LEU A 93 8.18 27.38 -4.96
C LEU A 93 6.89 28.07 -5.34
N LYS A 94 5.73 27.64 -4.82
CA LYS A 94 4.44 28.32 -5.03
C LYS A 94 4.47 29.76 -4.52
N THR A 95 5.02 29.99 -3.32
CA THR A 95 5.13 31.37 -2.79
C THR A 95 6.05 32.24 -3.64
N LYS A 96 7.17 31.69 -4.12
CA LYS A 96 8.10 32.41 -4.97
C LYS A 96 7.51 32.71 -6.35
N LEU A 97 6.78 31.76 -6.92
CA LEU A 97 6.08 31.93 -8.19
C LEU A 97 5.06 33.05 -8.10
N ASN A 98 4.23 33.05 -7.05
CA ASN A 98 3.24 34.10 -6.81
C ASN A 98 3.90 35.48 -6.63
N ASP A 99 5.02 35.55 -5.90
CA ASP A 99 5.76 36.80 -5.72
C ASP A 99 6.33 37.33 -7.06
N VAL A 100 6.94 36.45 -7.87
CA VAL A 100 7.47 36.83 -9.19
C VAL A 100 6.36 37.21 -10.16
N GLU A 101 5.25 36.48 -10.19
CA GLU A 101 4.09 36.80 -11.02
C GLU A 101 3.48 38.14 -10.62
N SER A 102 3.32 38.39 -9.32
CA SER A 102 2.79 39.65 -8.77
C SER A 102 3.69 40.83 -9.13
N ARG A 103 5.03 40.68 -9.01
CA ARG A 103 5.98 41.74 -9.41
C ARG A 103 5.99 41.96 -10.92
N SER A 104 5.94 40.88 -11.70
CA SER A 104 5.90 40.95 -13.16
C SER A 104 4.64 41.64 -13.68
N ARG A 105 3.51 41.55 -12.96
CA ARG A 105 2.24 42.18 -13.34
C ARG A 105 1.94 43.46 -12.58
N ARG A 106 2.84 43.92 -11.70
CA ARG A 106 2.59 45.06 -10.80
C ARG A 106 2.23 46.35 -11.56
N SER A 107 2.82 46.54 -12.73
CA SER A 107 2.57 47.71 -13.59
C SER A 107 1.55 47.45 -14.70
N ASN A 108 0.90 46.28 -14.70
CA ASN A 108 -0.08 45.93 -15.72
C ASN A 108 -1.48 46.36 -15.25
N ILE A 109 -2.19 47.11 -16.08
CA ILE A 109 -3.58 47.50 -15.85
C ILE A 109 -4.47 46.68 -16.78
N ARG A 110 -5.62 46.20 -16.27
CA ARG A 110 -6.65 45.54 -17.06
C ARG A 110 -7.87 46.43 -17.16
N ILE A 111 -8.23 46.82 -18.38
CA ILE A 111 -9.46 47.56 -18.67
C ILE A 111 -10.51 46.56 -19.18
N LEU A 112 -11.69 46.56 -18.58
CA LEU A 112 -12.79 45.63 -18.87
C LEU A 112 -14.01 46.41 -19.37
N GLY A 113 -14.85 45.78 -20.19
CA GLY A 113 -16.11 46.39 -20.67
C GLY A 113 -15.95 47.38 -21.82
N LEU A 114 -14.81 47.37 -22.51
CA LEU A 114 -14.61 48.10 -23.76
C LEU A 114 -15.21 47.34 -24.93
N ASP A 115 -15.84 48.07 -25.85
CA ASP A 115 -16.33 47.49 -27.10
C ASP A 115 -15.15 47.13 -28.03
N GLU A 116 -15.24 45.97 -28.67
CA GLU A 116 -14.21 45.47 -29.58
C GLU A 116 -14.09 46.34 -30.84
N SER A 117 -15.11 47.12 -31.18
CA SER A 117 -15.09 48.03 -32.33
C SER A 117 -14.24 49.31 -32.13
N LEU A 118 -13.87 49.63 -30.88
CA LEU A 118 -13.21 50.89 -30.51
C LEU A 118 -11.68 50.87 -30.73
N HIS A 119 -11.13 49.79 -31.30
CA HIS A 119 -9.69 49.60 -31.44
C HIS A 119 -9.12 50.45 -32.59
N SER A 120 -8.14 51.30 -32.29
CA SER A 120 -7.30 51.95 -33.30
C SER A 120 -6.12 51.06 -33.69
N ASP A 121 -5.48 51.34 -34.83
CA ASP A 121 -4.26 50.65 -35.28
C ASP A 121 -3.08 50.77 -34.29
N HIS A 122 -3.18 51.69 -33.32
CA HIS A 122 -2.16 51.98 -32.31
C HIS A 122 -2.77 51.98 -30.89
N PRO A 123 -3.02 50.78 -30.31
CA PRO A 123 -3.71 50.65 -29.03
C PRO A 123 -3.00 51.35 -27.87
N SER A 124 -1.66 51.34 -27.83
CA SER A 124 -0.91 52.02 -26.77
C SER A 124 -1.16 53.53 -26.75
N VAL A 125 -1.21 54.19 -27.91
CA VAL A 125 -1.43 55.64 -27.96
C VAL A 125 -2.87 55.96 -27.55
N PHE A 126 -3.83 55.21 -28.10
CA PHE A 126 -5.25 55.36 -27.81
C PHE A 126 -5.55 55.23 -26.30
N PHE A 127 -5.02 54.18 -25.66
CA PHE A 127 -5.25 53.99 -24.22
C PHE A 127 -4.49 54.99 -23.35
N ALA A 128 -3.33 55.49 -23.78
CA ALA A 128 -2.63 56.56 -23.06
C ALA A 128 -3.46 57.85 -23.04
N GLU A 129 -4.10 58.21 -24.16
CA GLU A 129 -4.99 59.38 -24.26
C GLU A 129 -6.27 59.21 -23.44
N ILE A 130 -6.92 58.04 -23.54
CA ILE A 130 -8.13 57.74 -22.74
C ILE A 130 -7.85 57.79 -21.24
N LEU A 131 -6.69 57.30 -20.79
CA LEU A 131 -6.34 57.35 -19.37
C LEU A 131 -6.23 58.79 -18.85
N VAL A 132 -5.69 59.71 -19.66
CA VAL A 132 -5.64 61.14 -19.32
C VAL A 132 -7.05 61.75 -19.31
N GLU A 133 -7.90 61.37 -20.26
CA GLU A 133 -9.29 61.83 -20.31
C GLU A 133 -10.09 61.38 -19.08
N ILE A 134 -9.97 60.12 -18.67
CA ILE A 134 -10.71 59.54 -17.54
C ILE A 134 -10.18 60.04 -16.19
N MET A 135 -8.85 60.05 -15.99
CA MET A 135 -8.27 60.45 -14.70
C MET A 135 -8.14 61.97 -14.54
N GLY A 136 -8.22 62.71 -15.64
CA GLY A 136 -8.04 64.16 -15.69
C GLY A 136 -6.57 64.58 -15.66
N LYS A 137 -6.30 65.77 -16.20
CA LYS A 137 -4.95 66.36 -16.28
C LYS A 137 -4.33 66.68 -14.91
N ASP A 138 -5.16 66.76 -13.87
CA ASP A 138 -4.69 66.99 -12.50
C ASP A 138 -3.98 65.75 -11.91
N VAL A 139 -4.31 64.55 -12.41
CA VAL A 139 -3.72 63.27 -11.96
C VAL A 139 -2.67 62.78 -12.96
N LEU A 140 -2.95 62.86 -14.26
CA LEU A 140 -2.03 62.54 -15.34
C LEU A 140 -1.84 63.79 -16.24
N PRO A 141 -0.85 64.64 -15.95
CA PRO A 141 -0.63 65.86 -16.74
C PRO A 141 -0.19 65.57 -18.18
N GLU A 142 0.43 64.41 -18.43
CA GLU A 142 0.85 63.94 -19.74
C GLU A 142 0.39 62.49 -19.99
N PRO A 143 0.25 62.06 -21.26
CA PRO A 143 -0.09 60.69 -21.61
C PRO A 143 0.89 59.70 -21.00
N ALA A 144 0.38 58.65 -20.36
CA ALA A 144 1.21 57.64 -19.72
C ALA A 144 2.08 56.89 -20.75
N GLU A 145 3.36 56.68 -20.43
CA GLU A 145 4.23 55.83 -21.23
C GLU A 145 3.83 54.36 -21.07
N LEU A 146 3.30 53.76 -22.15
CA LEU A 146 2.89 52.36 -22.18
C LEU A 146 3.89 51.53 -22.99
N ASP A 147 4.62 50.63 -22.32
CA ASP A 147 5.57 49.71 -22.98
C ASP A 147 4.84 48.75 -23.94
N ARG A 148 3.70 48.20 -23.51
CA ARG A 148 2.89 47.28 -24.31
C ARG A 148 1.41 47.43 -24.00
N CYS A 149 0.59 47.45 -25.04
CA CYS A 149 -0.86 47.29 -24.92
C CYS A 149 -1.30 46.14 -25.82
N GLN A 150 -2.01 45.17 -25.25
CA GLN A 150 -2.47 43.99 -25.97
C GLN A 150 -3.89 43.64 -25.55
N HIS A 151 -4.73 43.36 -26.53
CA HIS A 151 -5.96 42.62 -26.27
C HIS A 151 -5.56 41.21 -25.82
N PRO A 152 -6.03 40.71 -24.67
CA PRO A 152 -5.72 39.34 -24.27
C PRO A 152 -6.23 38.38 -25.35
N ASN A 153 -5.33 37.62 -25.97
CA ASN A 153 -5.70 36.58 -26.93
C ASN A 153 -6.75 35.64 -26.30
N ARG A 154 -7.73 35.20 -27.10
CA ARG A 154 -8.79 34.28 -26.65
C ARG A 154 -8.15 33.14 -25.86
N ARG A 155 -8.69 32.88 -24.68
CA ARG A 155 -8.42 31.66 -23.92
C ARG A 155 -8.52 30.47 -24.89
N PRO A 156 -7.55 29.54 -24.95
CA PRO A 156 -7.74 28.29 -25.68
C PRO A 156 -9.05 27.66 -25.19
N ALA A 157 -9.87 27.18 -26.11
CA ALA A 157 -11.12 26.50 -25.74
C ALA A 157 -10.79 25.40 -24.71
N PRO A 158 -11.54 25.28 -23.61
CA PRO A 158 -11.34 24.21 -22.65
C PRO A 158 -11.59 22.87 -23.37
N GLY A 159 -10.52 22.12 -23.68
CA GLY A 159 -10.64 20.85 -24.42
C GLY A 159 -9.45 20.39 -25.26
N LEU A 160 -8.29 21.06 -25.23
CA LEU A 160 -7.06 20.57 -25.86
C LEU A 160 -5.95 20.44 -24.82
N GLU A 161 -6.13 19.50 -23.90
CA GLU A 161 -5.02 18.80 -23.25
C GLU A 161 -4.73 17.57 -24.13
N GLN A 162 -3.54 17.53 -24.72
CA GLN A 162 -2.93 16.30 -25.27
C GLN A 162 -2.04 15.69 -24.20
#